data_AF-A0A1J0AH92-F1
#
_entry.id   AF-A0A1J0AH92-F1
#
_cell.length_a   1.000
_cell.length_b   1.000
_cell.length_c   1.000
_cell.angle_alpha   90.00
_cell.angle_beta   90.00
_cell.angle_gamma   90.00
#
_symmetry.space_group_name_H-M   'P 1'
#
loop_
_entity.id
_entity.type
_entity.pdbx_description
1 polymer ?
#
loop_
_entity_poly.entity_id
_entity_poly.type
_entity_poly.pdbx_seq_one_letter_code
_entity_poly.pdbx_strand_id
1 'polypeptide(L)' 'MRTLLDYLEAGDSLEVFLDHFPSVSREQAIAVLELAKEMLAAYANPA' A
#
# COMPACT_ATOMS: atom_id res chain seq x y z
N MET A 1 -15.15 0.11 4.23
CA MET A 1 -14.16 0.92 3.50
C MET A 1 -12.89 0.08 3.43
N ARG A 2 -12.49 -0.39 2.25
CA ARG A 2 -11.27 -1.22 2.08
C ARG A 2 -10.08 -0.29 1.77
N THR A 3 -8.95 -0.53 2.42
CA THR A 3 -7.71 0.22 2.23
C THR A 3 -6.80 -0.47 1.22
N LEU A 4 -5.71 0.18 0.78
CA LEU A 4 -4.71 -0.44 -0.09
C LEU A 4 -4.18 -1.77 0.47
N LEU A 5 -3.99 -1.86 1.79
CA LEU A 5 -3.49 -3.06 2.45
C LEU A 5 -4.48 -4.22 2.36
N ASP A 6 -5.79 -3.97 2.51
CA ASP A 6 -6.82 -5.01 2.37
C ASP A 6 -6.80 -5.70 0.99
N TYR A 7 -6.50 -4.94 -0.07
CA TYR A 7 -6.37 -5.51 -1.42
C TYR A 7 -5.12 -6.39 -1.52
N LEU A 8 -3.99 -5.91 -1.00
CA LEU A 8 -2.75 -6.68 -0.99
C LEU A 8 -2.85 -7.95 -0.12
N GLU A 9 -3.53 -7.87 1.02
CA GLU A 9 -3.82 -9.02 1.90
C GLU A 9 -4.73 -10.06 1.22
N ALA A 10 -5.66 -9.61 0.38
CA ALA A 10 -6.50 -10.49 -0.44
C ALA A 10 -5.74 -11.11 -1.64
N GLY A 11 -4.50 -10.67 -1.91
CA GLY A 11 -3.71 -11.09 -3.07
C GLY A 11 -4.04 -10.32 -4.36
N ASP A 12 -4.84 -9.26 -4.26
CA ASP A 12 -5.16 -8.39 -5.39
C ASP A 12 -3.95 -7.52 -5.77
N SER A 13 -3.82 -7.24 -7.07
CA SER A 13 -2.79 -6.35 -7.59
C SER A 13 -3.10 -4.87 -7.30
N LEU A 14 -2.05 -4.05 -7.25
CA LEU A 14 -2.16 -2.59 -7.16
C LEU A 14 -3.07 -1.99 -8.25
N GLU A 15 -3.10 -2.60 -9.43
CA GLU A 15 -3.94 -2.17 -10.55
C GLU A 15 -5.44 -2.32 -10.26
N VAL A 16 -5.84 -3.39 -9.56
CA VAL A 16 -7.23 -3.63 -9.15
C VAL A 16 -7.66 -2.58 -8.13
N PHE A 17 -6.77 -2.20 -7.21
CA PHE A 17 -7.02 -1.11 -6.28
C PHE A 17 -7.22 0.22 -7.02
N LEU A 18 -6.36 0.55 -7.99
CA LEU A 18 -6.45 1.81 -8.74
C LEU A 18 -7.71 1.89 -9.62
N ASP A 19 -8.20 0.76 -10.13
CA ASP A 19 -9.48 0.69 -10.86
C ASP A 19 -10.67 1.08 -9.96
N HIS A 20 -10.69 0.57 -8.74
CA HIS A 20 -11.74 0.90 -7.77
C HIS A 20 -11.58 2.31 -7.15
N PHE A 21 -10.36 2.87 -7.16
CA PHE A 21 -10.05 4.19 -6.63
C PHE A 21 -9.34 5.06 -7.67
N PRO A 22 -10.02 5.48 -8.76
CA PRO A 22 -9.40 6.20 -9.86
C PRO A 22 -8.92 7.62 -9.50
N SER A 23 -9.34 8.14 -8.34
CA SER A 23 -8.82 9.39 -7.78
C SER A 23 -7.42 9.25 -7.16
N VAL A 24 -6.95 8.02 -6.93
CA VAL A 24 -5.63 7.73 -6.40
C VAL A 24 -4.70 7.47 -7.57
N SER A 25 -3.63 8.25 -7.69
CA SER A 25 -2.60 8.01 -8.69
C SER A 25 -1.71 6.83 -8.27
N ARG A 26 -1.17 6.11 -9.27
CA ARG A 26 -0.18 5.05 -9.04
C ARG A 26 0.98 5.54 -8.16
N GLU A 27 1.47 6.77 -8.40
CA GLU A 27 2.54 7.38 -7.61
C GLU A 27 2.17 7.55 -6.14
N GLN A 28 0.93 7.93 -5.83
CA GLN A 28 0.46 8.07 -4.46
C GLN A 28 0.39 6.71 -3.77
N ALA A 29 -0.12 5.70 -4.47
CA ALA A 29 -0.20 4.36 -3.92
C ALA A 29 1.21 3.76 -3.66
N ILE A 30 2.16 3.99 -4.58
CA ILE A 30 3.57 3.61 -4.38
C ILE A 30 4.18 4.34 -3.18
N ALA A 31 3.93 5.65 -3.02
CA ALA A 31 4.45 6.41 -1.89
C ALA A 31 3.97 5.87 -0.53
N VAL A 32 2.71 5.42 -0.46
CA VAL A 32 2.18 4.75 0.74
C VAL A 32 2.88 3.41 1.00
N LEU A 33 3.17 2.63 -0.05
CA LEU A 33 3.87 1.35 0.09
C LEU A 33 5.30 1.53 0.57
N GLU A 34 6.03 2.52 0.05
CA GLU A 34 7.38 2.83 0.52
C GLU A 34 7.36 3.31 1.98
N LEU A 35 6.41 4.17 2.36
CA LEU A 35 6.27 4.59 3.76
C LEU A 35 5.98 3.41 4.70
N ALA A 36 5.09 2.50 4.29
CA ALA A 36 4.78 1.30 5.07
C ALA A 36 6.02 0.40 5.24
N LYS A 37 6.80 0.24 4.17
CA LYS A 37 8.07 -0.50 4.18
C LYS A 37 9.10 0.14 5.11
N GLU A 38 9.25 1.47 5.09
CA GLU A 38 10.15 2.18 6.00
C GLU A 38 9.74 2.00 7.48
N MET A 39 8.44 2.10 7.77
CA MET A 39 7.90 1.88 9.12
C MET A 39 8.14 0.44 9.60
N LEU A 40 7.93 -0.55 8.73
CA LEU A 40 8.19 -1.95 9.05
C LEU A 40 9.68 -2.22 9.25
N ALA A 41 10.55 -1.64 8.43
CA ALA A 41 11.99 -1.75 8.57
C ALA A 41 12.48 -1.11 9.89
N ALA A 42 11.93 0.05 10.26
CA ALA A 42 12.22 0.72 11.52
C ALA A 42 11.73 -0.10 12.73
N TYR A 43 10.57 -0.76 12.62
CA TYR A 43 10.05 -1.62 13.69
C TYR A 43 10.82 -2.94 13.83
N ALA A 44 11.26 -3.52 12.71
CA ALA A 44 12.00 -4.78 12.67
C ALA A 44 13.45 -4.67 13.16
N ASN A 45 13.97 -3.46 13.32
CA ASN A 45 15.27 -3.18 13.94
C ASN A 45 15.06 -2.60 15.35
N PRO A 46 14.76 -3.43 16.37
CA PRO A 46 14.88 -2.96 17.74
C PRO A 46 16.36 -2.64 17.99
N ALA A 47 16.62 -1.40 18.43
CA ALA A 47 17.94 -1.04 18.96
C ALA A 47 18.34 -1.93 20.13
#